data_AF-X0XXS2-F1
#
_entry.id   AF-X0XXS2-F1
#
_cell.length_a   1.000
_cell.length_b   1.000
_cell.length_c   1.000
_cell.angle_alpha   90.00
_cell.angle_beta   90.00
_cell.angle_gamma   90.00
#
_symmetry.space_group_name_H-M   'P 1'
#
loop_
_entity.id
_entity.type
_entity.pdbx_description
1 polymer ?
#
loop_
_entity_poly.entity_id
_entity_poly.type
_entity_poly.pdbx_seq_one_letter_code
_entity_poly.pdbx_strand_id
1 'polypeptide(L)'
;INFNGKQITVRSEDPDDAGVVAATIIDGGGSSRCVKMDSGETLDSIIEGFTLQNGFGQGSGVQVVGSSATIRKNVITSCSGGFYGALHITGAGASAVITDNTVTGNSASGAGGGIAALSGATSVTITGNVISGNSANSAGGIWLQEVTATLENNLIYENTSVVNGGGGLFIWSDTVTLANCTVADNTAATDGGGLYLRSATTVTLNNCILWGNSAAGNGNQAYVKHSDCTLNVNYSDVQGAQSGIYS
;
A
#
# COMPACT_ATOMS: atom_id res chain seq x y z
N ILE A 1 -13.42 4.96 -14.71
CA ILE A 1 -12.65 4.92 -15.98
C ILE A 1 -12.14 3.49 -16.21
N ASN A 2 -12.19 3.00 -17.45
CA ASN A 2 -11.51 1.77 -17.87
C ASN A 2 -10.72 2.07 -19.15
N PHE A 3 -9.46 1.62 -19.22
CA PHE A 3 -8.57 1.86 -20.36
C PHE A 3 -8.83 0.87 -21.49
N ASN A 4 -9.50 -0.26 -21.21
CA ASN A 4 -9.91 -1.28 -22.17
C ASN A 4 -8.74 -1.72 -23.06
N GLY A 5 -7.61 -2.03 -22.42
CA GLY A 5 -6.37 -2.53 -23.05
C GLY A 5 -5.53 -1.47 -23.76
N LYS A 6 -5.88 -0.18 -23.62
CA LYS A 6 -5.16 0.91 -24.30
C LYS A 6 -4.04 1.46 -23.42
N GLN A 7 -2.88 1.62 -24.05
CA GLN A 7 -1.67 2.22 -23.47
C GLN A 7 -1.74 3.74 -23.61
N ILE A 8 -2.60 4.36 -22.81
CA ILE A 8 -2.83 5.80 -22.82
C ILE A 8 -2.40 6.43 -21.50
N THR A 9 -2.12 7.73 -21.53
CA THR A 9 -2.00 8.54 -20.32
C THR A 9 -3.27 9.35 -20.15
N VAL A 10 -3.91 9.20 -19.01
CA VAL A 10 -4.98 10.08 -18.55
C VAL A 10 -4.36 10.94 -17.44
N ARG A 11 -4.35 12.26 -17.65
CA ARG A 11 -3.71 13.23 -16.76
C ARG A 11 -4.57 14.47 -16.51
N SER A 12 -4.37 15.13 -15.37
CA SER A 12 -4.79 16.52 -15.21
C SER A 12 -3.97 17.46 -16.10
N GLU A 13 -4.41 18.72 -16.19
CA GLU A 13 -3.70 19.75 -16.94
C GLU A 13 -2.26 19.93 -16.42
N ASP A 14 -2.12 20.05 -15.10
CA ASP A 14 -0.85 20.12 -14.38
C ASP A 14 -0.83 19.14 -13.18
N PRO A 15 -0.21 17.95 -13.34
CA PRO A 15 -0.05 16.98 -12.26
C PRO A 15 0.94 17.38 -11.17
N ASP A 16 1.72 18.45 -11.36
CA ASP A 16 2.69 18.96 -10.39
C ASP A 16 2.12 20.08 -9.50
N ASP A 17 0.99 20.66 -9.88
CA ASP A 17 0.25 21.62 -9.07
C ASP A 17 -0.78 20.91 -8.17
N ALA A 18 -0.55 20.91 -6.86
CA ALA A 18 -1.44 20.27 -5.89
C ALA A 18 -2.87 20.83 -5.88
N GLY A 19 -3.06 22.11 -6.23
CA GLY A 19 -4.37 22.72 -6.37
C GLY A 19 -5.12 22.20 -7.60
N VAL A 20 -4.41 21.97 -8.71
CA VAL A 20 -4.97 21.33 -9.91
C VAL A 20 -5.33 19.87 -9.63
N VAL A 21 -4.46 19.11 -8.96
CA VAL A 21 -4.74 17.72 -8.57
C VAL A 21 -5.95 17.62 -7.65
N ALA A 22 -6.05 18.52 -6.66
CA ALA A 22 -7.20 18.57 -5.74
C ALA A 22 -8.52 18.91 -6.46
N ALA A 23 -8.47 19.76 -7.49
CA ALA A 23 -9.65 20.16 -8.25
C ALA A 23 -10.04 19.16 -9.37
N THR A 24 -9.12 18.31 -9.81
CA THR A 24 -9.35 17.36 -10.90
C THR A 24 -9.80 16.01 -10.35
N ILE A 25 -11.11 15.84 -10.20
CA ILE A 25 -11.69 14.72 -9.44
C ILE A 25 -12.24 13.63 -10.34
N ILE A 26 -11.93 12.37 -10.02
CA ILE A 26 -12.69 11.19 -10.46
C ILE A 26 -13.39 10.62 -9.23
N ASP A 27 -14.71 10.76 -9.18
CA ASP A 27 -15.53 10.36 -8.04
C ASP A 27 -16.29 9.05 -8.35
N GLY A 28 -16.09 8.03 -7.51
CA GLY A 28 -16.77 6.74 -7.57
C GLY A 28 -18.19 6.73 -6.98
N GLY A 29 -18.62 7.83 -6.35
CA GLY A 29 -19.97 8.07 -5.85
C GLY A 29 -20.43 7.10 -4.76
N GLY A 30 -19.50 6.44 -4.06
CA GLY A 30 -19.79 5.41 -3.06
C GLY A 30 -20.41 4.13 -3.62
N SER A 31 -20.38 3.94 -4.95
CA SER A 31 -21.05 2.80 -5.61
C SER A 31 -20.25 2.16 -6.75
N SER A 32 -19.19 2.81 -7.20
CA SER A 32 -18.30 2.31 -8.25
C SER A 32 -16.85 2.62 -7.93
N ARG A 33 -15.93 1.94 -8.61
CA ARG A 33 -14.49 2.20 -8.51
C ARG A 33 -14.10 3.35 -9.45
N CYS A 34 -13.06 4.10 -9.12
CA CYS A 34 -12.62 5.23 -9.92
C CYS A 34 -11.93 4.78 -11.21
N VAL A 35 -10.98 3.83 -11.13
CA VAL A 35 -10.19 3.35 -12.28
C VAL A 35 -10.08 1.82 -12.31
N LYS A 36 -10.13 1.23 -13.51
CA LYS A 36 -9.90 -0.20 -13.77
C LYS A 36 -8.89 -0.38 -14.91
N MET A 37 -7.95 -1.29 -14.70
CA MET A 37 -6.98 -1.81 -15.67
C MET A 37 -7.06 -3.34 -15.62
N ASP A 38 -7.71 -3.97 -16.59
CA ASP A 38 -8.04 -5.40 -16.55
C ASP A 38 -8.08 -6.10 -17.92
N SER A 39 -7.57 -5.45 -18.94
CA SER A 39 -7.79 -5.80 -20.35
C SER A 39 -6.49 -5.81 -21.16
N GLY A 40 -5.34 -6.06 -20.51
CA GLY A 40 -4.03 -6.16 -21.16
C GLY A 40 -3.25 -4.84 -21.19
N GLU A 41 -3.57 -3.91 -20.30
CA GLU A 41 -2.79 -2.69 -20.10
C GLU A 41 -1.33 -3.01 -19.73
N THR A 42 -0.40 -2.17 -20.20
CA THR A 42 1.03 -2.21 -19.83
C THR A 42 1.35 -1.06 -18.86
N LEU A 43 2.59 -0.98 -18.38
CA LEU A 43 3.06 0.15 -17.58
C LEU A 43 2.99 1.51 -18.31
N ASP A 44 2.78 1.52 -19.63
CA ASP A 44 2.50 2.73 -20.43
C ASP A 44 1.05 3.23 -20.28
N SER A 45 0.23 2.50 -19.51
CA SER A 45 -1.12 2.89 -19.13
C SER A 45 -1.05 3.68 -17.82
N ILE A 46 -1.17 5.00 -17.93
CA ILE A 46 -0.84 5.94 -16.86
C ILE A 46 -2.08 6.69 -16.39
N ILE A 47 -2.27 6.73 -15.07
CA ILE A 47 -3.19 7.65 -14.41
C ILE A 47 -2.40 8.63 -13.53
N GLU A 48 -2.54 9.94 -13.79
CA GLU A 48 -1.76 10.95 -13.07
C GLU A 48 -2.47 12.26 -12.77
N GLY A 49 -2.18 12.84 -11.61
CA GLY A 49 -2.64 14.19 -11.27
C GLY A 49 -4.12 14.29 -10.92
N PHE A 50 -4.76 13.22 -10.46
CA PHE A 50 -6.18 13.24 -10.06
C PHE A 50 -6.38 13.08 -8.56
N THR A 51 -7.49 13.63 -8.07
CA THR A 51 -8.13 13.16 -6.84
C THR A 51 -9.11 12.03 -7.17
N LEU A 52 -8.77 10.79 -6.79
CA LEU A 52 -9.62 9.61 -6.91
C LEU A 52 -10.34 9.40 -5.58
N GLN A 53 -11.66 9.57 -5.55
CA GLN A 53 -12.40 9.59 -4.28
C GLN A 53 -13.71 8.83 -4.30
N ASN A 54 -14.19 8.50 -3.09
CA ASN A 54 -15.46 7.83 -2.84
C ASN A 54 -15.65 6.56 -3.71
N GLY A 55 -14.54 5.89 -4.04
CA GLY A 55 -14.60 4.62 -4.72
C GLY A 55 -15.26 3.56 -3.85
N PHE A 56 -15.97 2.62 -4.47
CA PHE A 56 -16.59 1.49 -3.78
C PHE A 56 -16.26 0.15 -4.44
N GLY A 57 -15.88 -0.84 -3.62
CA GLY A 57 -15.48 -2.18 -4.04
C GLY A 57 -13.97 -2.41 -3.91
N GLN A 58 -13.48 -3.56 -4.39
CA GLN A 58 -12.05 -3.88 -4.35
C GLN A 58 -11.25 -3.03 -5.34
N GLY A 59 -10.16 -2.39 -4.90
CA GLY A 59 -9.46 -1.43 -5.75
C GLY A 59 -10.35 -0.24 -6.07
N SER A 60 -11.02 0.28 -5.04
CA SER A 60 -12.03 1.33 -5.14
C SER A 60 -11.48 2.62 -5.75
N GLY A 61 -10.22 2.96 -5.48
CA GLY A 61 -9.49 4.00 -6.20
C GLY A 61 -9.03 3.47 -7.57
N VAL A 62 -8.07 2.55 -7.57
CA VAL A 62 -7.55 1.90 -8.78
C VAL A 62 -7.48 0.40 -8.58
N GLN A 63 -8.03 -0.33 -9.55
CA GLN A 63 -7.92 -1.79 -9.62
C GLN A 63 -7.08 -2.19 -10.84
N VAL A 64 -6.06 -3.01 -10.60
CA VAL A 64 -5.20 -3.61 -11.63
C VAL A 64 -5.32 -5.13 -11.55
N VAL A 65 -5.83 -5.77 -12.61
CA VAL A 65 -6.12 -7.21 -12.63
C VAL A 65 -5.52 -7.87 -13.87
N GLY A 66 -4.51 -8.73 -13.69
CA GLY A 66 -3.83 -9.43 -14.80
C GLY A 66 -3.30 -8.50 -15.89
N SER A 67 -3.03 -7.24 -15.52
CA SER A 67 -2.62 -6.14 -16.39
C SER A 67 -1.60 -5.28 -15.63
N SER A 68 -1.03 -4.28 -16.28
CA SER A 68 -0.06 -3.39 -15.66
C SER A 68 -0.49 -1.92 -15.72
N ALA A 69 -0.01 -1.11 -14.77
CA ALA A 69 -0.31 0.31 -14.74
C ALA A 69 0.79 1.13 -14.05
N THR A 70 0.96 2.37 -14.50
CA THR A 70 1.67 3.40 -13.74
C THR A 70 0.65 4.33 -13.09
N ILE A 71 0.70 4.44 -11.77
CA ILE A 71 -0.21 5.23 -10.95
C ILE A 71 0.64 6.28 -10.25
N ARG A 72 0.51 7.55 -10.62
CA ARG A 72 1.41 8.58 -10.09
C ARG A 72 0.81 9.95 -9.81
N LYS A 73 1.33 10.66 -8.80
CA LYS A 73 0.90 12.04 -8.50
C LYS A 73 -0.61 12.18 -8.26
N ASN A 74 -1.26 11.13 -7.75
CA ASN A 74 -2.68 11.16 -7.44
C ASN A 74 -2.90 11.34 -5.94
N VAL A 75 -4.06 11.89 -5.58
CA VAL A 75 -4.63 11.79 -4.25
C VAL A 75 -5.71 10.71 -4.29
N ILE A 76 -5.56 9.64 -3.53
CA ILE A 76 -6.50 8.52 -3.49
C ILE A 76 -7.10 8.48 -2.09
N THR A 77 -8.38 8.84 -1.97
CA THR A 77 -8.98 9.09 -0.66
C THR A 77 -10.43 8.65 -0.52
N SER A 78 -10.85 8.36 0.71
CA SER A 78 -12.25 8.02 1.04
C SER A 78 -12.80 6.84 0.20
N CYS A 79 -11.91 5.96 -0.28
CA CYS A 79 -12.28 4.77 -1.02
C CYS A 79 -12.56 3.62 -0.04
N SER A 80 -13.63 2.85 -0.30
CA SER A 80 -14.14 1.86 0.64
C SER A 80 -14.88 0.70 -0.03
N GLY A 81 -15.62 -0.11 0.73
CA GLY A 81 -16.56 -1.12 0.21
C GLY A 81 -15.93 -2.41 -0.32
N GLY A 82 -14.60 -2.49 -0.38
CA GLY A 82 -13.86 -3.67 -0.80
C GLY A 82 -13.36 -4.51 0.37
N PHE A 83 -13.11 -5.79 0.09
CA PHE A 83 -12.29 -6.63 0.97
C PHE A 83 -10.81 -6.20 0.92
N TYR A 84 -10.36 -5.63 -0.20
CA TYR A 84 -9.01 -5.08 -0.39
C TYR A 84 -9.08 -3.57 -0.62
N GLY A 85 -7.99 -2.86 -0.32
CA GLY A 85 -7.93 -1.41 -0.29
C GLY A 85 -8.17 -0.64 -1.58
N ALA A 86 -7.89 0.66 -1.47
CA ALA A 86 -8.12 1.63 -2.54
C ALA A 86 -7.27 1.34 -3.79
N LEU A 87 -6.03 0.92 -3.62
CA LEU A 87 -5.18 0.37 -4.67
C LEU A 87 -5.12 -1.14 -4.53
N HIS A 88 -5.61 -1.87 -5.54
CA HIS A 88 -5.61 -3.33 -5.53
C HIS A 88 -4.98 -3.90 -6.80
N ILE A 89 -3.90 -4.68 -6.62
CA ILE A 89 -3.08 -5.27 -7.68
C ILE A 89 -3.11 -6.79 -7.53
N THR A 90 -3.60 -7.49 -8.54
CA THR A 90 -3.75 -8.95 -8.50
C THR A 90 -3.80 -9.56 -9.90
N GLY A 91 -3.75 -10.89 -9.98
CA GLY A 91 -3.90 -11.63 -11.23
C GLY A 91 -2.56 -11.86 -11.94
N ALA A 92 -2.48 -12.99 -12.65
CA ALA A 92 -1.26 -13.45 -13.29
C ALA A 92 -0.66 -12.39 -14.24
N GLY A 93 0.62 -12.07 -14.02
CA GLY A 93 1.36 -11.10 -14.83
C GLY A 93 1.08 -9.64 -14.48
N ALA A 94 0.30 -9.36 -13.43
CA ALA A 94 0.04 -7.99 -13.04
C ALA A 94 1.32 -7.30 -12.54
N SER A 95 1.51 -6.04 -12.93
CA SER A 95 2.63 -5.22 -12.45
C SER A 95 2.19 -3.78 -12.21
N ALA A 96 2.74 -3.12 -11.19
CA ALA A 96 2.37 -1.74 -10.90
C ALA A 96 3.58 -0.91 -10.49
N VAL A 97 3.65 0.31 -11.02
CA VAL A 97 4.51 1.38 -10.53
C VAL A 97 3.62 2.41 -9.85
N ILE A 98 3.71 2.48 -8.53
CA ILE A 98 2.92 3.38 -7.67
C ILE A 98 3.89 4.44 -7.16
N THR A 99 3.89 5.64 -7.75
CA THR A 99 4.88 6.67 -7.42
C THR A 99 4.28 8.03 -7.09
N ASP A 100 4.78 8.69 -6.05
CA ASP A 100 4.42 10.07 -5.71
C ASP A 100 2.91 10.28 -5.46
N ASN A 101 2.20 9.25 -4.98
CA ASN A 101 0.79 9.38 -4.63
C ASN A 101 0.60 9.71 -3.14
N THR A 102 -0.52 10.35 -2.83
CA THR A 102 -1.06 10.41 -1.47
C THR A 102 -2.24 9.45 -1.36
N VAL A 103 -2.07 8.33 -0.65
CA VAL A 103 -3.12 7.32 -0.41
C VAL A 103 -3.61 7.46 1.02
N THR A 104 -4.75 8.13 1.21
CA THR A 104 -5.16 8.58 2.55
C THR A 104 -6.64 8.40 2.89
N GLY A 105 -6.95 8.01 4.13
CA GLY A 105 -8.33 7.91 4.59
C GLY A 105 -9.15 6.85 3.87
N ASN A 106 -8.52 5.78 3.40
CA ASN A 106 -9.20 4.67 2.73
C ASN A 106 -9.48 3.52 3.70
N SER A 107 -10.47 2.70 3.38
CA SER A 107 -10.84 1.56 4.23
C SER A 107 -11.13 0.28 3.46
N ALA A 108 -10.82 -0.86 4.07
CA ALA A 108 -11.18 -2.18 3.56
C ALA A 108 -11.69 -3.09 4.68
N SER A 109 -12.67 -3.94 4.37
CA SER A 109 -13.18 -4.92 5.34
C SER A 109 -12.28 -6.14 5.52
N GLY A 110 -11.25 -6.29 4.69
CA GLY A 110 -10.29 -7.40 4.74
C GLY A 110 -8.87 -6.91 5.01
N ALA A 111 -8.16 -6.51 3.95
CA ALA A 111 -6.75 -6.19 4.05
C ALA A 111 -6.28 -5.01 3.20
N GLY A 112 -5.21 -4.35 3.68
CA GLY A 112 -4.45 -3.35 2.92
C GLY A 112 -5.29 -2.13 2.60
N GLY A 113 -5.84 -1.45 3.62
CA GLY A 113 -6.82 -0.36 3.45
C GLY A 113 -6.39 0.70 2.42
N GLY A 114 -5.10 1.06 2.41
CA GLY A 114 -4.49 1.86 1.35
C GLY A 114 -4.18 1.03 0.10
N ILE A 115 -3.20 0.12 0.21
CA ILE A 115 -2.66 -0.67 -0.89
C ILE A 115 -2.72 -2.17 -0.57
N ALA A 116 -3.20 -2.98 -1.50
CA ALA A 116 -3.12 -4.42 -1.45
C ALA A 116 -2.53 -4.97 -2.75
N ALA A 117 -1.42 -5.70 -2.66
CA ALA A 117 -0.85 -6.48 -3.75
C ALA A 117 -0.86 -7.96 -3.39
N LEU A 118 -1.42 -8.78 -4.28
CA LEU A 118 -1.70 -10.19 -4.04
C LEU A 118 -1.06 -11.10 -5.10
N SER A 119 -1.17 -12.39 -4.84
CA SER A 119 -0.63 -13.45 -5.69
C SER A 119 -0.97 -13.29 -7.18
N GLY A 120 0.00 -13.68 -8.01
CA GLY A 120 -0.05 -13.52 -9.46
C GLY A 120 0.57 -12.22 -9.97
N ALA A 121 0.69 -11.19 -9.11
CA ALA A 121 1.46 -9.99 -9.44
C ALA A 121 2.96 -10.31 -9.49
N THR A 122 3.62 -9.90 -10.56
CA THR A 122 5.02 -10.22 -10.84
C THR A 122 6.00 -9.16 -10.34
N SER A 123 5.58 -7.89 -10.28
CA SER A 123 6.41 -6.79 -9.79
C SER A 123 5.56 -5.62 -9.30
N VAL A 124 5.78 -5.19 -8.07
CA VAL A 124 5.13 -3.99 -7.50
C VAL A 124 6.19 -3.05 -6.94
N THR A 125 6.31 -1.88 -7.54
CA THR A 125 7.20 -0.80 -7.07
C THR A 125 6.36 0.29 -6.43
N ILE A 126 6.70 0.65 -5.19
CA ILE A 126 6.01 1.67 -4.42
C ILE A 126 7.07 2.70 -4.01
N THR A 127 7.06 3.89 -4.62
CA THR A 127 8.12 4.88 -4.44
C THR A 127 7.60 6.28 -4.14
N GLY A 128 8.17 6.98 -3.17
CA GLY A 128 7.84 8.40 -2.93
C GLY A 128 6.40 8.67 -2.51
N ASN A 129 5.67 7.65 -2.03
CA ASN A 129 4.25 7.81 -1.65
C ASN A 129 4.10 8.23 -0.19
N VAL A 130 2.99 8.92 0.08
CA VAL A 130 2.46 9.14 1.41
C VAL A 130 1.25 8.24 1.60
N ILE A 131 1.30 7.29 2.53
CA ILE A 131 0.25 6.30 2.77
C ILE A 131 -0.20 6.47 4.22
N SER A 132 -1.37 7.08 4.43
CA SER A 132 -1.74 7.57 5.76
C SER A 132 -3.20 7.45 6.15
N GLY A 133 -3.48 7.28 7.44
CA GLY A 133 -4.87 7.29 7.94
C GLY A 133 -5.76 6.23 7.31
N ASN A 134 -5.20 5.17 6.73
CA ASN A 134 -5.95 4.08 6.12
C ASN A 134 -6.26 3.00 7.16
N SER A 135 -7.39 2.30 7.00
CA SER A 135 -7.87 1.33 7.98
C SER A 135 -8.35 0.03 7.34
N ALA A 136 -7.98 -1.11 7.91
CA ALA A 136 -8.50 -2.41 7.49
C ALA A 136 -8.45 -3.43 8.63
N ASN A 137 -9.10 -4.59 8.46
CA ASN A 137 -9.02 -5.68 9.44
C ASN A 137 -7.59 -6.19 9.60
N SER A 138 -6.81 -6.23 8.51
CA SER A 138 -5.36 -6.49 8.52
C SER A 138 -4.66 -5.45 7.65
N ALA A 139 -3.52 -4.92 8.08
CA ALA A 139 -2.81 -3.86 7.35
C ALA A 139 -3.68 -2.66 6.96
N GLY A 140 -3.74 -1.65 7.83
CA GLY A 140 -4.34 -0.37 7.48
C GLY A 140 -3.67 0.23 6.24
N GLY A 141 -2.34 0.23 6.21
CA GLY A 141 -1.55 0.82 5.13
C GLY A 141 -1.42 -0.10 3.92
N ILE A 142 -0.47 -1.04 3.98
CA ILE A 142 -0.06 -1.89 2.85
C ILE A 142 -0.14 -3.37 3.21
N TRP A 143 -0.83 -4.14 2.38
CA TRP A 143 -0.83 -5.60 2.41
C TRP A 143 -0.08 -6.17 1.21
N LEU A 144 0.92 -7.01 1.47
CA LEU A 144 1.68 -7.75 0.47
C LEU A 144 1.53 -9.25 0.74
N GLN A 145 1.13 -10.00 -0.28
CA GLN A 145 1.02 -11.45 -0.21
C GLN A 145 1.43 -12.11 -1.52
N GLU A 146 2.45 -12.97 -1.45
CA GLU A 146 2.95 -13.78 -2.56
C GLU A 146 3.28 -12.94 -3.82
N VAL A 147 3.95 -11.81 -3.59
CA VAL A 147 4.36 -10.78 -4.54
C VAL A 147 5.79 -10.32 -4.25
N THR A 148 6.57 -10.07 -5.31
CA THR A 148 7.85 -9.35 -5.18
C THR A 148 7.59 -7.85 -5.19
N ALA A 149 7.89 -7.18 -4.08
CA ALA A 149 7.67 -5.75 -3.92
C ALA A 149 8.93 -4.99 -3.48
N THR A 150 9.10 -3.79 -4.01
CA THR A 150 10.16 -2.86 -3.61
C THR A 150 9.54 -1.55 -3.16
N LEU A 151 9.91 -1.10 -1.96
CA LEU A 151 9.41 0.11 -1.34
C LEU A 151 10.57 1.08 -1.14
N GLU A 152 10.50 2.27 -1.72
CA GLU A 152 11.56 3.28 -1.61
C GLU A 152 11.01 4.68 -1.29
N ASN A 153 11.66 5.40 -0.37
CA ASN A 153 11.33 6.79 -0.05
C ASN A 153 9.84 7.01 0.31
N ASN A 154 9.16 6.03 0.92
CA ASN A 154 7.75 6.19 1.31
C ASN A 154 7.62 6.65 2.76
N LEU A 155 6.56 7.41 3.01
CA LEU A 155 6.08 7.74 4.35
C LEU A 155 4.77 6.99 4.61
N ILE A 156 4.79 6.05 5.57
CA ILE A 156 3.66 5.17 5.88
C ILE A 156 3.29 5.39 7.34
N TYR A 157 2.22 6.15 7.60
CA TYR A 157 1.93 6.61 8.95
C TYR A 157 0.46 6.68 9.33
N GLU A 158 0.14 6.60 10.62
CA GLU A 158 -1.24 6.69 11.14
C GLU A 158 -2.21 5.67 10.52
N ASN A 159 -1.70 4.56 9.97
CA ASN A 159 -2.56 3.50 9.45
C ASN A 159 -2.97 2.54 10.58
N THR A 160 -4.18 2.00 10.49
CA THR A 160 -4.76 1.19 11.56
C THR A 160 -5.19 -0.19 11.06
N SER A 161 -4.67 -1.24 11.70
CA SER A 161 -5.22 -2.59 11.61
C SER A 161 -6.17 -2.82 12.79
N VAL A 162 -7.46 -3.00 12.51
CA VAL A 162 -8.51 -3.01 13.56
C VAL A 162 -8.83 -4.39 14.14
N VAL A 163 -8.37 -5.48 13.50
CA VAL A 163 -8.64 -6.86 13.98
C VAL A 163 -7.37 -7.66 14.18
N ASN A 164 -6.43 -7.60 13.23
CA ASN A 164 -5.20 -8.39 13.25
C ASN A 164 -3.98 -7.47 13.46
N GLY A 165 -2.86 -7.82 12.81
CA GLY A 165 -1.60 -7.11 12.92
C GLY A 165 -1.27 -6.22 11.72
N GLY A 166 -0.07 -5.63 11.77
CA GLY A 166 0.56 -4.97 10.64
C GLY A 166 -0.01 -3.59 10.34
N GLY A 167 -0.27 -2.75 11.35
CA GLY A 167 -0.95 -1.46 11.21
C GLY A 167 -0.47 -0.67 9.99
N GLY A 168 0.85 -0.53 9.85
CA GLY A 168 1.50 0.02 8.68
C GLY A 168 1.55 -0.98 7.52
N LEU A 169 2.30 -2.07 7.69
CA LEU A 169 2.50 -3.08 6.66
C LEU A 169 2.30 -4.50 7.21
N PHE A 170 1.66 -5.34 6.41
CA PHE A 170 1.62 -6.79 6.61
C PHE A 170 2.18 -7.49 5.37
N ILE A 171 3.13 -8.39 5.59
CA ILE A 171 3.89 -9.06 4.54
C ILE A 171 3.80 -10.58 4.74
N TRP A 172 3.36 -11.31 3.72
CA TRP A 172 3.10 -12.74 3.78
C TRP A 172 3.68 -13.49 2.59
N SER A 173 4.64 -14.37 2.86
CA SER A 173 5.31 -15.26 1.89
C SER A 173 6.11 -14.49 0.83
N ASP A 174 6.76 -13.40 1.23
CA ASP A 174 7.42 -12.48 0.30
C ASP A 174 8.88 -12.20 0.65
N THR A 175 9.62 -11.74 -0.37
CA THR A 175 10.88 -11.03 -0.18
C THR A 175 10.66 -9.56 -0.51
N VAL A 176 10.79 -8.69 0.49
CA VAL A 176 10.51 -7.26 0.36
C VAL A 176 11.71 -6.44 0.83
N THR A 177 12.08 -5.42 0.05
CA THR A 177 13.07 -4.42 0.46
C THR A 177 12.37 -3.09 0.71
N LEU A 178 12.65 -2.51 1.88
CA LEU A 178 12.33 -1.12 2.19
C LEU A 178 13.65 -0.34 2.21
N ALA A 179 13.74 0.72 1.42
CA ALA A 179 14.86 1.65 1.44
C ALA A 179 14.38 3.07 1.71
N ASN A 180 15.04 3.78 2.61
CA ASN A 180 14.73 5.19 2.93
C ASN A 180 13.25 5.43 3.31
N CYS A 181 12.60 4.42 3.88
CA CYS A 181 11.18 4.51 4.24
C CYS A 181 11.01 4.91 5.70
N THR A 182 9.96 5.67 5.98
CA THR A 182 9.52 5.95 7.35
C THR A 182 8.18 5.26 7.59
N VAL A 183 8.15 4.36 8.57
CA VAL A 183 6.94 3.67 9.04
C VAL A 183 6.67 4.15 10.45
N ALA A 184 5.70 5.05 10.63
CA ALA A 184 5.52 5.74 11.91
C ALA A 184 4.08 5.82 12.40
N ASP A 185 3.87 5.82 13.72
CA ASP A 185 2.57 6.06 14.34
C ASP A 185 1.42 5.17 13.82
N ASN A 186 1.75 3.98 13.29
CA ASN A 186 0.76 3.01 12.85
C ASN A 186 0.31 2.16 14.03
N THR A 187 -0.96 1.77 14.03
CA THR A 187 -1.59 1.05 15.14
C THR A 187 -2.12 -0.31 14.71
N ALA A 188 -1.87 -1.34 15.52
CA ALA A 188 -2.42 -2.68 15.32
C ALA A 188 -3.19 -3.16 16.56
N ALA A 189 -4.38 -3.74 16.32
CA ALA A 189 -5.20 -4.35 17.36
C ALA A 189 -4.58 -5.63 17.95
N THR A 190 -3.67 -6.29 17.23
CA THR A 190 -2.86 -7.38 17.77
C THR A 190 -1.37 -7.04 17.74
N ASP A 191 -0.56 -7.66 16.89
CA ASP A 191 0.89 -7.51 16.89
C ASP A 191 1.37 -6.66 15.69
N GLY A 192 2.61 -6.16 15.74
CA GLY A 192 3.24 -5.51 14.59
C GLY A 192 2.57 -4.19 14.23
N GLY A 193 2.69 -3.17 15.08
CA GLY A 193 2.11 -1.85 14.82
C GLY A 193 2.62 -1.26 13.51
N GLY A 194 3.94 -1.28 13.34
CA GLY A 194 4.61 -0.90 12.09
C GLY A 194 4.58 -2.02 11.07
N LEU A 195 5.30 -3.11 11.33
CA LEU A 195 5.45 -4.26 10.43
C LEU A 195 4.94 -5.56 11.04
N TYR A 196 4.28 -6.39 10.24
CA TYR A 196 3.95 -7.78 10.56
C TYR A 196 4.44 -8.72 9.47
N LEU A 197 5.30 -9.67 9.83
CA LEU A 197 5.86 -10.66 8.91
C LEU A 197 5.28 -12.05 9.20
N ARG A 198 4.90 -12.78 8.15
CA ARG A 198 4.31 -14.12 8.25
C ARG A 198 4.83 -15.09 7.17
N SER A 199 5.08 -16.33 7.57
CA SER A 199 5.35 -17.49 6.69
C SER A 199 6.46 -17.26 5.65
N ALA A 200 7.68 -17.72 5.95
CA ALA A 200 8.83 -17.69 5.03
C ALA A 200 9.13 -16.30 4.43
N THR A 201 8.78 -15.23 5.13
CA THR A 201 8.95 -13.85 4.66
C THR A 201 10.34 -13.33 5.00
N THR A 202 11.02 -12.72 4.04
CA THR A 202 12.27 -11.97 4.29
C THR A 202 12.06 -10.50 4.00
N VAL A 203 12.28 -9.65 4.99
CA VAL A 203 12.26 -8.19 4.84
C VAL A 203 13.65 -7.64 5.10
N THR A 204 14.10 -6.75 4.24
CA THR A 204 15.33 -5.97 4.46
C THR A 204 14.99 -4.50 4.56
N LEU A 205 15.34 -3.89 5.70
CA LEU A 205 15.26 -2.45 5.94
C LEU A 205 16.64 -1.84 5.71
N ASN A 206 16.72 -0.88 4.80
CA ASN A 206 17.94 -0.12 4.54
C ASN A 206 17.65 1.36 4.75
N ASN A 207 18.35 2.00 5.69
CA ASN A 207 18.18 3.43 5.98
C ASN A 207 16.71 3.82 6.27
N CYS A 208 15.99 2.99 7.02
CA CYS A 208 14.59 3.20 7.35
C CYS A 208 14.40 3.72 8.77
N ILE A 209 13.22 4.26 9.05
CA ILE A 209 12.80 4.68 10.38
C ILE A 209 11.51 3.93 10.74
N LEU A 210 11.52 3.20 11.86
CA LEU A 210 10.34 2.62 12.48
C LEU A 210 10.14 3.28 13.85
N TRP A 211 9.12 4.12 13.98
CA TRP A 211 8.97 4.95 15.18
C TRP A 211 7.53 5.22 15.59
N GLY A 212 7.23 5.22 16.89
CA GLY A 212 5.91 5.63 17.39
C GLY A 212 4.78 4.64 17.07
N ASN A 213 5.06 3.55 16.34
CA ASN A 213 4.08 2.52 16.07
C ASN A 213 3.64 1.81 17.36
N SER A 214 2.40 1.34 17.39
CA SER A 214 1.78 0.73 18.57
C SER A 214 1.04 -0.56 18.20
N ALA A 215 1.25 -1.61 19.01
CA ALA A 215 0.55 -2.87 18.91
C ALA A 215 -0.05 -3.19 20.29
N ALA A 216 -1.30 -3.66 20.35
CA ALA A 216 -1.89 -4.08 21.63
C ALA A 216 -1.29 -5.39 22.16
N GLY A 217 -0.77 -6.22 21.25
CA GLY A 217 0.00 -7.43 21.52
C GLY A 217 1.50 -7.14 21.54
N ASN A 218 2.24 -7.77 20.63
CA ASN A 218 3.71 -7.74 20.62
C ASN A 218 4.27 -6.95 19.43
N GLY A 219 5.53 -6.53 19.55
CA GLY A 219 6.28 -5.95 18.45
C GLY A 219 5.68 -4.64 17.94
N ASN A 220 5.71 -3.59 18.78
CA ASN A 220 5.22 -2.26 18.41
C ASN A 220 5.77 -1.81 17.04
N GLN A 221 7.09 -1.94 16.84
CA GLN A 221 7.72 -1.56 15.58
C GLN A 221 7.64 -2.68 14.54
N ALA A 222 8.00 -3.89 14.93
CA ALA A 222 7.89 -5.05 14.06
C ALA A 222 7.60 -6.34 14.83
N TYR A 223 6.78 -7.19 14.25
CA TYR A 223 6.49 -8.53 14.73
C TYR A 223 6.78 -9.58 13.65
N VAL A 224 7.57 -10.59 14.01
CA VAL A 224 8.05 -11.67 13.14
C VAL A 224 7.43 -12.97 13.63
N LYS A 225 6.29 -13.38 13.05
CA LYS A 225 5.44 -14.43 13.64
C LYS A 225 6.09 -15.82 13.70
N HIS A 226 6.88 -16.18 12.70
CA HIS A 226 7.36 -17.55 12.49
C HIS A 226 8.89 -17.59 12.41
N SER A 227 9.47 -18.72 12.83
CA SER A 227 10.92 -18.96 12.81
C SER A 227 11.53 -19.02 11.40
N ASP A 228 10.70 -19.11 10.36
CA ASP A 228 11.12 -19.09 8.96
C ASP A 228 11.13 -17.67 8.35
N CYS A 229 10.71 -16.65 9.11
CA CYS A 229 10.75 -15.26 8.69
C CYS A 229 12.06 -14.60 9.12
N THR A 230 12.55 -13.65 8.32
CA THR A 230 13.78 -12.90 8.61
C THR A 230 13.52 -11.41 8.43
N LEU A 231 13.97 -10.60 9.41
CA LEU A 231 13.99 -9.15 9.33
C LEU A 231 15.44 -8.67 9.43
N ASN A 232 16.01 -8.21 8.33
CA ASN A 232 17.34 -7.61 8.27
C ASN A 232 17.23 -6.10 8.44
N VAL A 233 17.95 -5.53 9.41
CA VAL A 233 17.87 -4.10 9.73
C VAL A 233 19.25 -3.47 9.54
N ASN A 234 19.41 -2.67 8.48
CA ASN A 234 20.68 -2.05 8.10
C ASN A 234 20.54 -0.53 8.12
N TYR A 235 21.47 0.15 8.80
CA TYR A 235 21.55 1.62 8.87
C TYR A 235 20.20 2.29 9.23
N SER A 236 19.33 1.58 9.95
CA SER A 236 17.96 1.99 10.20
C SER A 236 17.76 2.31 11.68
N ASP A 237 16.87 3.25 11.97
CA ASP A 237 16.45 3.59 13.32
C ASP A 237 15.15 2.87 13.66
N VAL A 238 15.15 2.12 14.75
CA VAL A 238 13.98 1.38 15.24
C VAL A 238 13.78 1.78 16.69
N GLN A 239 12.61 2.34 17.01
CA GLN A 239 12.30 2.76 18.37
C GLN A 239 12.43 1.58 19.34
N GLY A 240 13.24 1.76 20.39
CA GLY A 240 13.55 0.70 21.35
C GLY A 240 14.55 -0.34 20.84
N ALA A 241 15.23 -0.07 19.73
CA ALA A 241 16.21 -0.95 19.09
C ALA A 241 15.67 -2.38 18.96
N GLN A 242 16.43 -3.38 19.44
CA GLN A 242 16.02 -4.78 19.37
C GLN A 242 14.73 -5.07 20.13
N SER A 243 14.43 -4.38 21.23
CA SER A 243 13.18 -4.60 21.97
C SER A 243 11.92 -4.08 21.25
N GLY A 244 12.11 -3.21 20.25
CA GLY A 244 11.02 -2.78 19.36
C GLY A 244 10.57 -3.87 18.39
N ILE A 245 11.40 -4.91 18.21
CA ILE A 245 11.20 -6.04 17.32
C ILE A 245 10.90 -7.28 18.17
N TYR A 246 9.81 -7.97 17.86
CA TYR A 246 9.44 -9.23 18.49
C TYR A 246 9.52 -10.36 17.47
N SER A 247 10.15 -11.48 17.83
CA SER A 247 10.33 -12.68 17.01
C SER A 247 10.05 -13.94 17.81
#